data_AF-A0A7Z8K0B0-F1
#
_entry.id   AF-A0A7Z8K0B0-F1
#
_cell.length_a   1.000
_cell.length_b   1.000
_cell.length_c   1.000
_cell.angle_alpha   90.00
_cell.angle_beta   90.00
_cell.angle_gamma   90.00
#
_symmetry.space_group_name_H-M   'P 1'
#
loop_
_entity.id
_entity.type
_entity.pdbx_description
1 polymer ?
#
loop_
_entity_poly.entity_id
_entity_poly.type
_entity_poly.pdbx_seq_one_letter_code
_entity_poly.pdbx_strand_id
1 'polypeptide(L)' 'MSRRAIDHERLREIHARFSATPPPRTVAEQDAYHRLEAELIEAMGLTRDEFERMSATYAQLRRAS' A
#
# COMPACT_ATOMS: atom_id res chain seq x y z
N MET A 1 6.37 -10.70 10.62
CA MET A 1 5.72 -11.19 9.39
C MET A 1 4.31 -11.56 9.78
N SER A 2 3.37 -10.69 9.44
CA SER A 2 1.95 -10.86 9.73
C SER A 2 1.49 -12.22 9.22
N ARG A 3 0.76 -12.92 10.09
CA ARG A 3 0.20 -14.26 9.84
C ARG A 3 -1.08 -14.22 8.98
N ARG A 4 -1.45 -13.07 8.44
CA ARG A 4 -2.68 -12.92 7.64
C ARG A 4 -2.42 -13.42 6.22
N ALA A 5 -3.35 -14.23 5.71
CA ALA A 5 -3.34 -14.64 4.32
C ALA A 5 -3.53 -13.43 3.41
N ILE A 6 -2.84 -13.43 2.27
CA ILE A 6 -3.04 -12.44 1.21
C ILE A 6 -4.42 -12.67 0.59
N ASP A 7 -5.26 -11.64 0.56
CA ASP A 7 -6.53 -11.66 -0.15
C ASP A 7 -6.28 -11.23 -1.60
N HIS A 8 -6.02 -12.19 -2.48
CA HIS A 8 -5.61 -11.92 -3.86
C HIS A 8 -6.70 -11.26 -4.71
N GLU A 9 -7.97 -11.56 -4.45
CA GLU A 9 -9.10 -10.98 -5.18
C GLU A 9 -9.26 -9.51 -4.78
N ARG A 10 -9.30 -9.25 -3.48
CA ARG A 10 -9.39 -7.89 -2.93
C ARG A 10 -8.16 -7.06 -3.27
N LEU A 11 -6.96 -7.65 -3.25
CA LEU A 11 -5.72 -6.99 -3.63
C LEU A 11 -5.78 -6.53 -5.10
N ARG A 12 -6.29 -7.35 -6.01
CA ARG A 12 -6.43 -6.98 -7.43
C ARG A 12 -7.40 -5.81 -7.59
N GLU A 13 -8.55 -5.84 -6.92
CA GLU A 13 -9.55 -4.77 -6.98
C GLU A 13 -8.99 -3.44 -6.46
N ILE A 14 -8.41 -3.44 -5.25
CA ILE A 14 -7.87 -2.24 -4.63
C ILE A 14 -6.68 -1.71 -5.43
N HIS A 15 -5.80 -2.58 -5.94
CA HIS A 15 -4.69 -2.16 -6.78
C HIS A 15 -5.16 -1.46 -8.06
N ALA A 16 -6.23 -1.96 -8.70
CA ALA A 16 -6.82 -1.32 -9.87
C ALA A 16 -7.37 0.08 -9.52
N ARG A 17 -8.08 0.20 -8.40
CA ARG A 17 -8.58 1.50 -7.90
C ARG A 17 -7.44 2.47 -7.56
N PHE A 18 -6.41 1.98 -6.87
CA PHE A 18 -5.24 2.78 -6.47
C PHE A 18 -4.48 3.30 -7.69
N SER A 19 -4.24 2.43 -8.68
CA SER A 19 -3.56 2.80 -9.93
C SER A 19 -4.37 3.78 -10.79
N ALA A 20 -5.70 3.73 -10.70
CA ALA A 20 -6.59 4.67 -11.39
C ALA A 20 -6.79 6.00 -10.62
N THR A 21 -6.36 6.06 -9.35
CA THR A 21 -6.54 7.26 -8.51
C THR A 21 -5.47 8.29 -8.85
N PRO A 22 -5.85 9.50 -9.28
CA PRO A 22 -4.88 10.55 -9.55
C PRO A 22 -4.19 11.01 -8.25
N PRO A 23 -2.98 11.59 -8.34
CA PRO A 23 -2.31 12.16 -7.17
C PRO A 23 -3.22 13.19 -6.47
N PRO A 24 -3.38 13.10 -5.14
CA PRO A 24 -4.27 13.98 -4.40
C PRO A 24 -3.74 15.42 -4.42
N ARG A 25 -4.64 16.39 -4.60
CA ARG A 25 -4.33 17.83 -4.69
C ARG A 25 -4.86 18.62 -3.50
N THR A 26 -5.82 18.05 -2.78
CA THR A 26 -6.40 18.62 -1.56
C THR A 26 -6.17 17.72 -0.35
N VAL A 27 -6.35 18.28 0.86
CA VAL A 27 -6.26 17.51 2.12
C VAL A 27 -7.30 16.39 2.14
N ALA A 28 -8.53 16.66 1.71
CA ALA A 28 -9.59 15.65 1.66
C ALA A 28 -9.27 14.50 0.70
N GLU A 29 -8.63 14.81 -0.44
CA GLU A 29 -8.15 13.79 -1.38
C GLU A 29 -6.96 13.01 -0.81
N GLN A 30 -6.07 13.65 -0.04
CA GLN A 30 -4.98 12.95 0.66
C GLN A 30 -5.55 11.96 1.68
N ASP A 31 -6.56 12.35 2.46
CA ASP A 31 -7.20 11.45 3.42
C ASP A 31 -7.90 10.26 2.74
N ALA A 32 -8.50 10.47 1.57
CA ALA A 32 -9.08 9.39 0.77
C ALA A 32 -7.99 8.47 0.20
N TYR A 33 -6.89 9.05 -0.28
CA TYR A 33 -5.74 8.32 -0.80
C TYR A 33 -5.06 7.46 0.28
N HIS A 34 -4.86 8.01 1.48
CA HIS A 34 -4.29 7.27 2.61
C HIS A 34 -5.18 6.12 3.09
N ARG A 35 -6.51 6.28 3.03
CA ARG A 35 -7.44 5.18 3.31
C ARG A 35 -7.32 4.06 2.27
N LEU A 36 -7.24 4.40 1.00
CA LEU A 36 -7.05 3.42 -0.07
C LEU A 36 -5.70 2.71 0.03
N GLU A 37 -4.65 3.43 0.42
CA GLU A 37 -3.33 2.88 0.71
C GLU A 37 -3.37 1.89 1.89
N ALA A 38 -4.10 2.21 2.96
CA ALA A 38 -4.28 1.33 4.10
C ALA A 38 -5.03 0.04 3.70
N GLU A 39 -6.09 0.15 2.91
CA GLU A 39 -6.82 -1.01 2.37
C GLU A 39 -5.92 -1.92 1.53
N LEU A 40 -5.02 -1.34 0.73
CA LEU A 40 -4.05 -2.08 -0.08
C LEU A 40 -3.06 -2.87 0.81
N ILE A 41 -2.56 -2.24 1.87
CA ILE A 41 -1.64 -2.87 2.83
C ILE A 41 -2.30 -4.04 3.55
N GLU A 42 -3.54 -3.87 3.98
CA GLU A 42 -4.32 -4.94 4.59
C GLU A 42 -4.56 -6.09 3.62
N ALA A 43 -4.87 -5.81 2.36
CA ALA A 43 -5.08 -6.84 1.33
C ALA A 43 -3.80 -7.63 1.01
N MET A 44 -2.62 -7.00 1.16
CA MET A 44 -1.31 -7.69 1.13
C MET A 44 -1.04 -8.54 2.39
N GLY A 45 -1.96 -8.56 3.35
CA GLY A 45 -1.81 -9.29 4.61
C GLY A 45 -0.79 -8.66 5.56
N LEU A 46 -0.39 -7.41 5.33
CA LEU A 46 0.64 -6.72 6.12
C LEU A 46 0.00 -5.76 7.12
N THR A 47 0.76 -5.45 8.18
CA THR A 47 0.49 -4.22 8.96
C THR A 47 1.18 -3.02 8.30
N ARG A 48 0.80 -1.81 8.70
CA ARG A 48 1.47 -0.58 8.26
C ARG A 48 2.99 -0.63 8.52
N ASP A 49 3.38 -0.97 9.75
CA ASP A 49 4.79 -1.07 10.14
C ASP A 49 5.58 -2.13 9.35
N GLU A 50 4.92 -3.22 8.93
CA GLU A 50 5.57 -4.25 8.11
C GLU A 50 5.77 -3.79 6.67
N PHE A 51 4.76 -3.13 6.11
CA PHE A 51 4.85 -2.51 4.80
C PHE A 51 5.94 -1.42 4.76
N GLU A 52 6.02 -0.57 5.79
CA GLU A 52 7.02 0.50 5.88
C GLU A 52 8.43 -0.06 6.00
N ARG A 53 8.65 -1.08 6.84
CA ARG A 53 9.96 -1.77 6.94
C ARG A 53 10.37 -2.38 5.60
N MET A 54 9.46 -3.09 4.93
CA MET A 54 9.73 -3.70 3.64
C MET A 54 10.05 -2.66 2.55
N SER A 55 9.28 -1.57 2.52
CA SER A 55 9.47 -0.45 1.58
C SER A 55 10.80 0.27 1.82
N ALA A 56 11.17 0.48 3.08
CA ALA A 56 12.45 1.08 3.45
C ALA A 56 13.64 0.19 3.01
N THR A 57 13.56 -1.12 3.25
CA THR A 57 14.57 -2.07 2.78
C THR A 57 14.69 -2.05 1.25
N TYR A 58 13.56 -2.07 0.52
CA TYR A 58 13.57 -2.01 -0.94
C TYR A 58 14.18 -0.70 -1.48
N ALA A 59 13.83 0.44 -0.87
CA ALA A 59 14.39 1.74 -1.24
C ALA A 59 15.91 1.83 -1.00
N GLN A 60 16.40 1.22 0.09
CA GLN A 60 17.83 1.12 0.37
C GLN A 60 18.56 0.25 -0.66
N LEU A 61 18.00 -0.92 -0.99
CA LEU A 61 18.56 -1.80 -2.02
C LEU A 61 18.62 -1.13 -3.39
N ARG A 62 17.57 -0.40 -3.79
CA ARG A 62 17.53 0.33 -5.06
C ARG A 62 18.56 1.47 -5.14
N ARG A 63 18.92 2.09 -4.01
CA ARG A 63 19.95 3.14 -3.96
C ARG A 63 21.38 2.59 -4.00
N ALA A 64 21.56 1.32 -3.62
CA ALA A 64 22.85 0.64 -3.61
C ALA A 64 23.15 -0.12 -4.91
N SER A 65 22.20 -0.15 -5.85
CA SER A 65 22.31 -0.75 -7.20
C SER A 65 22.56 0.35 -8.23
#